data_AF-A0A1L9SYX0-F1
#
_entry.id   AF-A0A1L9SYX0-F1
#
_cell.length_a   1.000
_cell.length_b   1.000
_cell.length_c   1.000
_cell.angle_alpha   90.00
_cell.angle_beta   90.00
_cell.angle_gamma   90.00
#
_symmetry.space_group_name_H-M   'P 1'
#
loop_
_entity.id
_entity.type
_entity.pdbx_description
1 polymer ?
#
loop_
_entity_poly.entity_id
_entity_poly.type
_entity_poly.pdbx_seq_one_letter_code
_entity_poly.pdbx_strand_id
1 'polypeptide(L)'
;MILTKKLPLFATLVALASGASAAALEKREGECSFSLRFARGQNPISGGDNSLACVGEVTYADGSTETLADQCNTISHDNCYSSQLPNTICIHTNGDNSDGYLDYGAEHRDFNEDGCTKDKWATISGDGNETKCTFPC
;
A
#
# COMPACT_ATOMS: atom_id res chain seq x y z
N MET A 1 -8.29 -24.57 -74.96
CA MET A 1 -8.71 -25.53 -73.91
C MET A 1 -8.61 -24.84 -72.58
N ILE A 2 -9.74 -24.68 -71.91
CA ILE A 2 -9.86 -24.17 -70.54
C ILE A 2 -9.69 -25.38 -69.62
N LEU A 3 -8.78 -25.32 -68.64
CA LEU A 3 -8.82 -26.22 -67.50
C LEU A 3 -8.55 -25.44 -66.21
N THR A 4 -9.66 -25.20 -65.50
CA THR A 4 -9.81 -24.65 -64.17
C THR A 4 -9.24 -25.57 -63.08
N LYS A 5 -8.97 -25.00 -61.89
CA LYS A 5 -8.92 -25.57 -60.50
C LYS A 5 -7.53 -25.36 -59.86
N LYS A 6 -7.33 -24.73 -58.70
CA LYS A 6 -8.14 -24.50 -57.48
C LYS A 6 -7.54 -23.31 -56.71
N LEU A 7 -8.36 -22.39 -56.19
CA LEU A 7 -8.10 -21.74 -54.88
C LEU A 7 -8.31 -22.82 -53.79
N PRO A 8 -7.62 -22.82 -52.63
CA PRO A 8 -7.64 -21.73 -51.64
C PRO A 8 -6.26 -21.61 -50.91
N LEU A 9 -5.98 -20.86 -49.84
CA LEU A 9 -6.74 -20.54 -48.65
C LEU A 9 -5.94 -19.48 -47.87
N PHE A 10 -6.66 -18.56 -47.24
CA PHE A 10 -6.24 -17.49 -46.35
C PHE A 10 -5.04 -17.83 -45.43
N ALA A 11 -3.98 -17.02 -45.50
CA ALA A 11 -3.01 -16.89 -44.42
C ALA A 11 -3.53 -15.82 -43.45
N THR A 12 -4.30 -16.24 -42.45
CA THR A 12 -4.66 -15.41 -41.30
C THR A 12 -3.40 -15.17 -40.46
N LEU A 13 -2.88 -13.94 -40.52
CA LEU A 13 -1.96 -13.41 -39.52
C LEU A 13 -2.73 -13.26 -38.20
N VAL A 14 -2.67 -14.29 -37.36
CA VAL A 14 -3.01 -14.14 -35.94
C VAL A 14 -1.84 -13.38 -35.32
N ALA A 15 -1.96 -12.06 -35.23
CA ALA A 15 -1.13 -11.28 -34.33
C ALA A 15 -1.46 -11.75 -32.91
N LEU A 16 -0.61 -12.61 -32.36
CA LEU A 16 -0.57 -12.85 -30.92
C LEU A 16 -0.19 -11.53 -30.26
N ALA A 17 -1.21 -10.78 -29.82
CA ALA A 17 -1.09 -9.78 -28.77
C ALA A 17 -0.61 -10.51 -27.51
N SER A 18 0.67 -10.81 -27.48
CA SER A 18 1.37 -11.42 -26.38
C SER A 18 1.56 -10.33 -25.34
N GLY A 19 0.73 -10.41 -24.30
CA GLY A 19 1.13 -10.11 -22.94
C GLY A 19 1.81 -8.77 -22.74
N ALA A 20 1.04 -7.70 -22.81
CA ALA A 20 1.32 -6.52 -22.00
C ALA A 20 0.09 -6.27 -21.13
N SER A 21 -0.15 -7.16 -20.17
CA SER A 21 -0.75 -6.75 -18.89
C SER A 21 0.30 -6.01 -18.07
N ALA A 22 0.94 -5.01 -18.67
CA ALA A 22 1.34 -3.86 -17.90
C ALA A 22 0.01 -3.14 -17.67
N ALA A 23 -0.66 -3.46 -16.56
CA ALA A 23 -1.50 -2.46 -15.93
C ALA A 23 -0.60 -1.23 -15.89
N ALA A 24 -0.90 -0.25 -16.74
CA ALA A 24 -0.12 0.97 -16.79
C ALA A 24 -0.12 1.48 -15.35
N LEU A 25 1.06 1.49 -14.72
CA LEU A 25 1.32 2.30 -13.55
C LEU A 25 1.09 3.74 -14.02
N GLU A 26 -0.17 4.14 -14.11
CA GLU A 26 -0.51 5.53 -14.36
C GLU A 26 0.14 6.30 -13.24
N LYS A 27 1.00 7.25 -13.61
CA LYS A 27 1.55 8.21 -12.67
C LYS A 27 0.35 8.91 -12.04
N ARG A 28 -0.01 8.52 -10.83
CA ARG A 28 -1.19 9.02 -10.10
C ARG A 28 -0.90 10.43 -9.60
N GLU A 29 -0.65 11.40 -10.48
CA GLU A 29 -0.20 12.75 -10.09
C GLU A 29 -1.05 13.35 -8.95
N GLY A 30 -0.39 13.75 -7.86
CA GLY A 30 -1.05 14.35 -6.70
C GLY A 30 -0.34 14.04 -5.39
N GLU A 31 -1.07 14.24 -4.29
CA GLU A 31 -0.58 13.90 -2.95
C GLU A 31 -1.14 12.54 -2.52
N CYS A 32 -0.24 11.62 -2.21
CA CYS A 32 -0.53 10.33 -1.60
C CYS A 32 -0.37 10.46 -0.08
N SER A 33 -1.00 9.56 0.65
CA SER A 33 -0.71 9.41 2.07
C SER A 33 -0.50 7.97 2.45
N PHE A 34 0.42 7.73 3.38
CA PHE A 34 0.64 6.43 3.98
C PHE A 34 0.29 6.50 5.46
N SER A 35 -0.55 5.58 5.92
CA SER A 35 -0.99 5.48 7.31
C SER A 35 -0.48 4.18 7.94
N LEU A 36 0.15 4.31 9.10
CA LEU A 36 0.48 3.23 10.02
C LEU A 36 -0.41 3.32 11.24
N ARG A 37 -1.16 2.25 11.49
CA ARG A 37 -2.10 2.16 12.61
C ARG A 37 -1.73 1.02 13.52
N PHE A 38 -1.95 1.24 14.81
CA PHE A 38 -1.84 0.24 15.86
C PHE A 38 -3.01 0.43 16.81
N ALA A 39 -3.63 -0.68 17.20
CA ALA A 39 -4.72 -0.69 18.16
C ALA A 39 -4.59 -1.91 19.07
N ARG A 40 -4.71 -1.68 20.36
CA ARG A 40 -4.88 -2.72 21.37
C ARG A 40 -6.26 -2.60 21.98
N GLY A 41 -7.09 -3.61 21.81
CA GLY A 41 -8.30 -3.78 22.60
C GLY A 41 -7.96 -4.36 23.96
N GLN A 42 -8.69 -3.98 25.00
CA GLN A 42 -8.63 -4.57 26.32
C GLN A 42 -10.05 -4.94 26.76
N ASN A 43 -10.21 -6.10 27.40
CA ASN A 43 -11.46 -6.45 28.06
C ASN A 43 -11.48 -5.85 29.48
N PRO A 44 -12.26 -4.78 29.73
CA PRO A 44 -12.24 -4.10 31.03
C PRO A 44 -12.89 -4.91 32.16
N ILE A 45 -13.59 -6.00 31.83
CA ILE A 45 -14.30 -6.84 32.81
C ILE A 45 -13.45 -8.04 33.25
N SER A 46 -12.70 -8.64 32.32
CA SER A 46 -11.93 -9.88 32.56
C SER A 46 -10.41 -9.65 32.69
N GLY A 47 -9.90 -8.49 32.28
CA GLY A 47 -8.49 -8.08 32.50
C GLY A 47 -7.45 -8.90 31.74
N GLY A 48 -7.84 -9.83 30.86
CA GLY A 48 -6.93 -10.77 30.20
C GLY A 48 -6.98 -10.82 28.67
N ASP A 49 -8.14 -10.55 28.05
CA ASP A 49 -8.26 -10.62 26.59
C ASP A 49 -7.85 -9.30 25.96
N ASN A 50 -6.67 -9.29 25.35
CA ASN A 50 -6.18 -8.15 24.56
C ASN A 50 -6.18 -8.52 23.08
N SER A 51 -6.87 -7.75 22.25
CA SER A 51 -6.73 -7.84 20.80
C SER A 51 -5.61 -6.91 20.35
N LEU A 52 -4.81 -7.32 19.37
CA LEU A 52 -3.79 -6.47 18.75
C LEU A 52 -4.07 -6.42 17.25
N ALA A 53 -4.17 -5.20 16.72
CA ALA A 53 -4.34 -4.95 15.29
C ALA A 53 -3.33 -3.91 14.83
N CYS A 54 -2.72 -4.15 13.67
CA CYS A 54 -1.85 -3.20 13.00
C CYS A 54 -2.27 -3.11 11.53
N VAL A 55 -2.15 -1.94 10.93
CA VAL A 55 -2.45 -1.76 9.51
C VAL A 55 -1.47 -0.77 8.90
N GLY A 56 -0.89 -1.14 7.76
CA GLY A 56 -0.14 -0.25 6.87
C GLY A 56 -0.92 -0.08 5.57
N GLU A 57 -1.28 1.16 5.26
CA GLU A 57 -2.14 1.50 4.12
C GLU A 57 -1.59 2.67 3.33
N VAL A 58 -1.80 2.65 2.03
CA VAL A 58 -1.61 3.83 1.16
C VAL A 58 -2.97 4.31 0.67
N THR A 59 -3.23 5.61 0.81
CA THR A 59 -4.32 6.30 0.14
C THR A 59 -3.74 7.12 -1.00
N TYR A 60 -4.21 6.85 -2.21
CA TYR A 60 -3.79 7.47 -3.45
C TYR A 60 -4.42 8.86 -3.64
N ALA A 61 -3.91 9.65 -4.58
CA ALA A 61 -4.42 10.98 -4.90
C ALA A 61 -5.91 11.00 -5.31
N ASP A 62 -6.44 9.89 -5.83
CA ASP A 62 -7.86 9.74 -6.18
C ASP A 62 -8.75 9.36 -4.98
N GLY A 63 -8.16 9.23 -3.79
CA GLY A 63 -8.83 8.83 -2.55
C GLY A 63 -9.04 7.32 -2.39
N SER A 64 -8.63 6.49 -3.36
CA SER A 64 -8.66 5.05 -3.19
C SER A 64 -7.59 4.60 -2.18
N THR A 65 -7.87 3.55 -1.42
CA THR A 65 -6.96 3.03 -0.39
C THR A 65 -6.61 1.58 -0.68
N GLU A 66 -5.35 1.21 -0.41
CA GLU A 66 -4.84 -0.15 -0.49
C GLU A 66 -4.14 -0.53 0.81
N THR A 67 -4.57 -1.66 1.39
CA THR A 67 -3.89 -2.27 2.53
C THR A 67 -2.66 -3.03 2.05
N LEU A 68 -1.49 -2.57 2.48
CA LEU A 68 -0.20 -3.16 2.11
C LEU A 68 0.21 -4.25 3.11
N ALA A 69 -0.16 -4.10 4.37
CA ALA A 69 -0.01 -5.12 5.41
C ALA A 69 -1.01 -4.91 6.55
N ASP A 70 -1.37 -6.00 7.22
CA ASP A 70 -2.24 -6.05 8.41
C ASP A 70 -1.63 -6.88 9.55
N GLN A 71 -0.45 -7.47 9.34
CA GLN A 71 0.26 -8.26 10.32
C GLN A 71 1.25 -7.38 11.08
N CYS A 72 1.10 -7.29 12.41
CA CYS A 72 1.95 -6.43 13.24
C CYS A 72 3.45 -6.76 13.14
N ASN A 73 3.83 -8.03 13.03
CA ASN A 73 5.24 -8.42 12.84
C ASN A 73 5.82 -7.97 11.48
N THR A 74 4.97 -7.68 10.51
CA THR A 74 5.36 -7.20 9.18
C THR A 74 5.43 -5.67 9.15
N ILE A 75 4.66 -5.00 10.01
CA ILE A 75 4.53 -3.54 10.08
C ILE A 75 5.53 -2.93 11.08
N SER A 76 5.68 -3.54 12.25
CA SER A 76 6.44 -2.97 13.38
C SER A 76 7.95 -3.13 13.26
N HIS A 77 8.44 -3.30 12.04
CA HIS A 77 9.83 -3.53 11.67
C HIS A 77 10.13 -2.94 10.29
N ASP A 78 11.42 -2.86 9.99
CA ASP A 78 11.96 -2.37 8.72
C ASP A 78 11.41 -3.20 7.56
N ASN A 79 10.57 -2.59 6.74
CA ASN A 79 9.91 -3.31 5.66
C ASN A 79 9.58 -2.42 4.47
N CYS A 80 9.53 -3.03 3.29
CA CYS A 80 9.22 -2.34 2.04
C CYS A 80 8.04 -3.01 1.35
N TYR A 81 7.07 -2.20 0.93
CA TYR A 81 5.84 -2.64 0.32
C TYR A 81 5.80 -2.23 -1.15
N SER A 82 5.38 -3.17 -1.99
CA SER A 82 4.91 -2.84 -3.34
C SER A 82 3.49 -2.31 -3.26
N SER A 83 3.19 -1.29 -4.07
CA SER A 83 1.85 -0.74 -4.22
C SER A 83 1.60 -0.45 -5.71
N GLN A 84 0.51 0.25 -6.04
CA GLN A 84 0.27 0.77 -7.38
C GLN A 84 1.08 2.05 -7.69
N LEU A 85 2.07 2.39 -6.86
CA LEU A 85 3.01 3.47 -7.12
C LEU A 85 4.29 2.96 -7.80
N PRO A 86 5.01 3.83 -8.55
CA PRO A 86 6.22 3.44 -9.26
C PRO A 86 7.40 3.06 -8.34
N ASN A 87 7.46 3.60 -7.12
CA ASN A 87 8.49 3.24 -6.14
C ASN A 87 7.89 2.42 -4.99
N THR A 88 8.73 1.60 -4.36
CA THR A 88 8.36 0.91 -3.12
C THR A 88 8.24 1.90 -1.96
N ILE A 89 7.27 1.66 -1.08
CA ILE A 89 7.14 2.40 0.17
C ILE A 89 7.89 1.61 1.24
N CYS A 90 8.98 2.17 1.76
CA CYS A 90 9.76 1.55 2.82
C CYS A 90 9.52 2.27 4.14
N ILE A 91 9.38 1.51 5.22
CA ILE A 91 9.21 2.04 6.56
C ILE A 91 10.32 1.53 7.47
N HIS A 92 10.72 2.38 8.41
CA HIS A 92 11.41 2.01 9.62
C HIS A 92 10.54 2.49 10.77
N THR A 93 10.13 1.58 11.65
CA THR A 93 9.28 1.96 12.78
C THR A 93 9.49 1.04 13.98
N ASN A 94 8.80 1.36 15.07
CA ASN A 94 8.88 0.66 16.34
C ASN A 94 7.64 -0.23 16.59
N GLY A 95 7.62 -0.93 17.73
CA GLY A 95 6.57 -1.88 18.12
C GLY A 95 5.14 -1.32 18.21
N ASP A 96 4.99 0.00 18.34
CA ASP A 96 3.70 0.69 18.40
C ASP A 96 3.45 1.58 17.17
N ASN A 97 4.26 1.47 16.12
CA ASN A 97 4.14 2.22 14.87
C ASN A 97 4.06 3.75 15.05
N SER A 98 4.59 4.26 16.15
CA SER A 98 4.47 5.67 16.52
C SER A 98 5.73 6.47 16.25
N ASP A 99 6.86 5.86 15.91
CA ASP A 99 8.11 6.57 15.66
C ASP A 99 8.87 5.96 14.47
N GLY A 100 9.81 6.71 13.90
CA GLY A 100 10.61 6.30 12.75
C GLY A 100 10.36 7.14 11.51
N TYR A 101 10.46 6.53 10.34
CA TYR A 101 10.39 7.24 9.06
C TYR A 101 9.85 6.38 7.91
N LEU A 102 9.45 7.06 6.84
CA LEU A 102 9.06 6.49 5.56
C LEU A 102 9.99 7.00 4.45
N ASP A 103 10.41 6.08 3.59
CA ASP A 103 11.12 6.38 2.34
C ASP A 103 10.24 5.99 1.14
N TYR A 104 10.13 6.90 0.17
CA TYR A 104 9.46 6.65 -1.11
C TYR A 104 10.19 7.40 -2.24
N GLY A 105 10.89 6.65 -3.10
CA GLY A 105 11.67 7.26 -4.19
C GLY A 105 12.77 8.17 -3.65
N ALA A 106 12.64 9.49 -3.85
CA ALA A 106 13.55 10.50 -3.31
C ALA A 106 13.02 11.18 -2.03
N GLU A 107 11.80 10.83 -1.61
CA GLU A 107 11.14 11.41 -0.45
C GLU A 107 11.56 10.65 0.81
N HIS A 108 11.94 11.40 1.83
CA HIS A 108 12.16 10.91 3.19
C HIS A 108 11.22 11.68 4.12
N ARG A 109 10.44 10.95 4.92
CA ARG A 109 9.44 11.50 5.84
C ARG A 109 9.67 10.95 7.23
N ASP A 110 10.31 11.74 8.09
CA ASP A 110 10.38 11.43 9.52
C ASP A 110 9.00 11.63 10.15
N PHE A 111 8.55 10.68 10.95
CA PHE A 111 7.22 10.68 11.55
C PHE A 111 7.00 11.85 12.53
N ASN A 112 8.05 12.54 12.94
CA ASN A 112 8.01 13.69 13.84
C ASN A 112 8.27 15.03 13.13
N GLU A 113 8.41 15.03 11.82
CA GLU A 113 8.64 16.23 11.01
C GLU A 113 7.41 16.62 10.19
N ASP A 114 7.51 17.77 9.50
CA ASP A 114 6.47 18.29 8.64
C ASP A 114 6.12 17.30 7.52
N GLY A 115 4.82 17.18 7.24
CA GLY A 115 4.28 16.20 6.29
C GLY A 115 3.85 14.89 6.95
N CYS A 116 4.06 14.72 8.26
CA CYS A 116 3.48 13.63 9.04
C CYS A 116 2.60 14.15 10.19
N THR A 117 1.52 13.44 10.47
CA THR A 117 0.61 13.68 11.60
C THR A 117 0.48 12.43 12.45
N LYS A 118 0.33 12.64 13.76
CA LYS A 118 0.21 11.55 14.73
C LYS A 118 -1.02 11.77 15.60
N ASP A 119 -1.91 10.79 15.55
CA ASP A 119 -3.09 10.73 16.41
C ASP A 119 -2.91 9.58 17.40
N LYS A 120 -3.16 9.86 18.69
CA LYS A 120 -3.09 8.85 19.75
C LYS A 120 -4.37 8.89 20.56
N TRP A 121 -4.85 7.73 20.99
CA TRP A 121 -6.06 7.62 21.79
C TRP A 121 -5.93 6.51 22.83
N ALA A 122 -6.64 6.69 23.95
CA ALA A 122 -6.74 5.70 25.01
C ALA A 122 -8.10 5.81 25.69
N THR A 123 -8.72 4.66 25.98
CA THR A 123 -10.03 4.51 26.62
C THR A 123 -10.00 3.32 27.58
N ILE A 124 -11.10 3.11 28.31
CA ILE A 124 -11.25 1.91 29.15
C ILE A 124 -11.22 0.60 28.35
N SER A 125 -11.55 0.66 27.05
CA SER A 125 -11.61 -0.51 26.17
C SER A 125 -10.31 -0.73 25.40
N GLY A 126 -9.27 0.07 25.63
CA GLY A 126 -7.98 -0.06 24.94
C GLY A 126 -7.37 1.25 24.48
N ASP A 127 -6.31 1.15 23.68
CA ASP A 127 -5.50 2.27 23.20
C ASP A 127 -5.05 2.06 21.75
N GLY A 128 -4.59 3.13 21.12
CA GLY A 128 -4.04 3.04 19.78
C GLY A 128 -3.43 4.34 19.30
N ASN A 129 -2.86 4.25 18.10
CA ASN A 129 -2.29 5.39 17.40
C ASN A 129 -2.36 5.21 15.89
N GLU A 130 -2.30 6.34 15.21
CA GLU A 130 -2.13 6.45 13.78
C GLU A 130 -0.99 7.43 13.50
N THR A 131 -0.03 7.01 12.69
CA THR A 131 0.96 7.89 12.07
C THR A 131 0.61 7.97 10.60
N LYS A 132 0.38 9.17 10.08
CA LYS A 132 0.02 9.40 8.67
C LYS A 132 0.99 10.38 8.05
N CYS A 133 1.63 9.99 6.95
CA CYS A 133 2.58 10.84 6.22
C CYS A 133 2.10 11.09 4.79
N THR A 134 2.25 12.31 4.29
CA THR A 134 1.95 12.67 2.90
C THR A 134 3.22 12.77 2.05
N PHE A 135 3.10 12.43 0.78
CA PHE A 135 4.19 12.48 -0.19
C PHE A 135 3.64 12.55 -1.61
N PRO A 136 4.39 13.08 -2.58
CA PRO A 136 3.98 13.11 -3.97
C PRO A 136 3.86 11.69 -4.56
N CYS A 137 2.76 11.47 -5.26
CA CYS A 137 2.61 10.40 -6.24
C CYS A 137 3.10 10.89 -7.64
#